data_AF-A0A6G4U5X5-F1
#
_entry.id   AF-A0A6G4U5X5-F1
#
_cell.length_a   1.000
_cell.length_b   1.000
_cell.length_c   1.000
_cell.angle_alpha   90.00
_cell.angle_beta   90.00
_cell.angle_gamma   90.00
#
_symmetry.space_group_name_H-M   'P 1'
#
loop_
_entity.id
_entity.type
_entity.pdbx_description
1 polymer ?
#
loop_
_entity_poly.entity_id
_entity_poly.type
_entity_poly.pdbx_seq_one_letter_code
_entity_poly.pdbx_strand_id
1 'polypeptide(L)'
;MDEPTLDALFVRRPERWGLRGDPVVWQQLQERLRGRPIPGFLPAIGTIVESEFAAITGVELPSRPGLDDHRYLRHLATGSGMSDGTVSLHFWRHTALPILIDRAAAARSAAARAADS
;
A
#
# COMPACT_ATOMS: atom_id res chain seq x y z
N MET A 1 2.47 24.77 -6.13
CA MET A 1 2.94 23.40 -5.82
C MET A 1 1.75 22.49 -5.96
N ASP A 2 1.90 21.36 -6.63
CA ASP A 2 0.85 20.34 -6.64
C ASP A 2 0.68 19.79 -5.22
N GLU A 3 -0.57 19.65 -4.79
CA GLU A 3 -0.90 19.05 -3.51
C GLU A 3 -0.43 17.58 -3.50
N PRO A 4 0.21 17.08 -2.43
CA PRO A 4 0.68 15.70 -2.42
C PRO A 4 -0.51 14.73 -2.48
N THR A 5 -0.39 13.74 -3.37
CA THR A 5 -1.42 12.74 -3.63
C THR A 5 -1.06 11.38 -3.04
N LEU A 6 -2.06 10.53 -2.84
CA LEU A 6 -1.90 9.20 -2.27
C LEU A 6 -1.01 8.29 -3.12
N ASP A 7 -1.07 8.38 -4.45
CA ASP A 7 -0.22 7.58 -5.34
C ASP A 7 1.26 7.93 -5.26
N ALA A 8 1.60 9.16 -4.89
CA ALA A 8 2.99 9.58 -4.67
C ALA A 8 3.66 8.77 -3.54
N LEU A 9 2.86 8.27 -2.58
CA LEU A 9 3.34 7.40 -1.49
C LEU A 9 3.86 6.06 -1.99
N PHE A 10 3.49 5.63 -3.19
CA PHE A 10 3.84 4.32 -3.77
C PHE A 10 5.04 4.36 -4.72
N VAL A 11 5.47 5.56 -5.15
CA VAL A 11 6.55 5.73 -6.15
C VAL A 11 7.83 5.01 -5.72
N ARG A 12 8.22 5.15 -4.46
CA ARG A 12 9.35 4.40 -3.91
C ARG A 12 8.89 3.00 -3.51
N ARG A 13 9.39 1.97 -4.16
CA ARG A 13 9.10 0.58 -3.76
C ARG A 13 9.82 0.21 -2.46
N PRO A 14 9.22 -0.64 -1.60
CA PRO A 14 9.94 -1.34 -0.54
C PRO A 14 11.14 -2.11 -1.10
N GLU A 15 12.22 -2.18 -0.34
CA GLU A 15 13.43 -2.93 -0.72
C GLU A 15 13.22 -4.45 -0.70
N ARG A 16 12.33 -4.91 0.18
CA ARG A 16 11.96 -6.31 0.35
C ARG A 16 10.45 -6.48 0.25
N TRP A 17 10.05 -7.52 -0.44
CA TRP A 17 8.65 -7.94 -0.61
C TRP A 17 8.41 -9.22 0.18
N GLY A 18 7.16 -9.46 0.59
CA GLY A 18 6.78 -10.74 1.20
C GLY A 18 6.76 -11.85 0.15
N LEU A 19 5.94 -11.68 -0.89
CA LEU A 19 5.69 -12.64 -1.96
C LEU A 19 5.54 -11.94 -3.32
N ARG A 20 5.50 -12.74 -4.40
CA ARG A 20 5.52 -12.23 -5.78
C ARG A 20 4.23 -11.51 -6.21
N GLY A 21 3.13 -11.71 -5.49
CA GLY A 21 1.88 -10.95 -5.70
C GLY A 21 1.91 -9.56 -5.06
N ASP A 22 2.75 -9.32 -4.04
CA ASP A 22 2.78 -8.05 -3.32
C ASP A 22 3.17 -6.84 -4.22
N PRO A 23 4.19 -6.95 -5.11
CA PRO A 23 4.49 -5.88 -6.07
C PRO A 23 3.32 -5.54 -7.00
N VAL A 24 2.52 -6.54 -7.38
CA VAL A 24 1.36 -6.35 -8.28
C VAL A 24 0.26 -5.58 -7.54
N VAL A 25 -0.06 -5.96 -6.30
CA VAL A 25 -1.03 -5.22 -5.47
C VAL A 25 -0.56 -3.80 -5.21
N TRP A 26 0.73 -3.61 -4.92
CA TRP A 26 1.32 -2.29 -4.73
C TRP A 26 1.12 -1.38 -5.94
N GLN A 27 1.39 -1.89 -7.15
CA GLN A 27 1.18 -1.14 -8.38
C GLN A 27 -0.31 -0.84 -8.63
N GLN A 28 -1.21 -1.79 -8.37
CA GLN A 28 -2.64 -1.57 -8.54
C GLN A 28 -3.20 -0.54 -7.53
N LEU A 29 -2.71 -0.55 -6.29
CA LEU A 29 -3.04 0.47 -5.30
C LEU A 29 -2.57 1.85 -5.75
N GLN A 30 -1.33 1.96 -6.25
CA GLN A 30 -0.83 3.21 -6.82
C GLN A 30 -1.75 3.74 -7.92
N GLU A 31 -2.19 2.88 -8.83
CA GLU A 31 -3.07 3.29 -9.94
C GLU A 31 -4.46 3.72 -9.44
N ARG A 32 -5.08 2.94 -8.56
CA ARG A 32 -6.42 3.25 -8.01
C ARG A 32 -6.42 4.52 -7.16
N LEU A 33 -5.27 4.85 -6.57
CA LEU A 33 -5.11 6.02 -5.72
C LEU A 33 -4.58 7.26 -6.45
N ARG A 34 -4.39 7.17 -7.78
CA ARG A 34 -3.84 8.23 -8.61
C ARG A 34 -4.63 9.53 -8.47
N GLY A 35 -3.93 10.61 -8.12
CA GLY A 35 -4.51 11.96 -8.06
C GLY A 35 -5.41 12.22 -6.85
N ARG A 36 -5.65 11.22 -5.98
CA ARG A 36 -6.43 11.44 -4.75
C ARG A 36 -5.58 12.21 -3.75
N PRO A 37 -6.08 13.29 -3.13
CA PRO A 37 -5.31 14.04 -2.15
C PRO A 37 -5.03 13.21 -0.89
N ILE A 38 -3.90 13.46 -0.22
CA ILE A 38 -3.61 12.86 1.08
C ILE A 38 -4.58 13.46 2.12
N PRO A 39 -5.42 12.65 2.81
CA PRO A 39 -6.33 13.15 3.83
C PRO A 39 -5.58 13.82 4.99
N GLY A 40 -6.19 14.85 5.59
CA GLY A 40 -5.62 15.56 6.74
C GLY A 40 -5.50 14.71 8.01
N PHE A 41 -6.22 13.59 8.09
CA PHE A 41 -6.20 12.66 9.22
C PHE A 41 -5.42 11.39 8.88
N LEU A 42 -4.21 11.24 9.43
CA LEU A 42 -3.29 10.14 9.10
C LEU A 42 -3.88 8.73 9.28
N PRO A 43 -4.68 8.43 10.31
CA PRO A 43 -5.31 7.11 10.43
C PRO A 43 -6.22 6.74 9.26
N ALA A 44 -6.78 7.73 8.53
CA ALA A 44 -7.57 7.47 7.33
C ALA A 44 -6.75 6.83 6.20
N ILE A 45 -5.42 7.04 6.16
CA ILE A 45 -4.54 6.40 5.17
C ILE A 45 -4.61 4.89 5.30
N GLY A 46 -4.50 4.37 6.52
CA GLY A 46 -4.60 2.94 6.79
C GLY A 46 -5.94 2.38 6.31
N THR A 47 -7.05 3.01 6.69
CA THR A 47 -8.39 2.59 6.27
C THR A 47 -8.58 2.61 4.75
N ILE A 48 -8.09 3.65 4.05
CA ILE A 48 -8.18 3.74 2.60
C ILE A 48 -7.39 2.60 1.94
N VAL A 49 -6.13 2.40 2.37
CA VAL A 49 -5.28 1.35 1.79
C VAL A 49 -5.83 -0.04 2.09
N GLU A 50 -6.34 -0.29 3.29
CA GLU A 50 -6.98 -1.56 3.65
C GLU A 50 -8.23 -1.82 2.79
N SER A 51 -9.07 -0.81 2.58
CA SER A 51 -10.27 -0.93 1.75
C SER A 51 -9.93 -1.20 0.28
N GLU A 52 -8.98 -0.48 -0.30
CA GLU A 52 -8.55 -0.71 -1.69
C GLU A 52 -7.80 -2.04 -1.83
N PHE A 53 -7.04 -2.46 -0.82
CA PHE A 53 -6.41 -3.77 -0.77
C PHE A 53 -7.47 -4.87 -0.85
N ALA A 54 -8.52 -4.78 -0.03
CA ALA A 54 -9.63 -5.73 -0.07
C ALA A 54 -10.35 -5.70 -1.43
N ALA A 55 -10.54 -4.53 -2.03
CA ALA A 55 -11.14 -4.40 -3.36
C ALA A 55 -10.30 -5.03 -4.49
N ILE A 56 -8.97 -4.99 -4.39
CA ILE A 56 -8.05 -5.62 -5.36
C ILE A 56 -7.97 -7.13 -5.14
N THR A 57 -7.88 -7.55 -3.88
CA THR A 57 -7.51 -8.93 -3.53
C THR A 57 -8.71 -9.83 -3.26
N GLY A 58 -9.87 -9.25 -2.94
CA GLY A 58 -11.01 -9.97 -2.36
C GLY A 58 -10.76 -10.46 -0.94
N VAL A 59 -9.71 -9.99 -0.27
CA VAL A 59 -9.30 -10.45 1.07
C VAL A 59 -9.19 -9.26 2.01
N GLU A 60 -9.88 -9.36 3.14
CA GLU A 60 -9.72 -8.42 4.25
C GLU A 60 -8.35 -8.58 4.91
N LEU A 61 -7.70 -7.46 5.24
CA LEU A 61 -6.42 -7.50 5.94
C LEU A 61 -6.65 -7.68 7.44
N PRO A 62 -6.34 -8.84 8.06
CA PRO A 62 -6.57 -9.05 9.48
C PRO A 62 -5.72 -8.09 10.33
N SER A 63 -6.18 -7.73 11.52
CA SER A 63 -5.42 -6.86 12.43
C SER A 63 -4.14 -7.51 12.97
N ARG A 64 -4.08 -8.85 13.00
CA ARG A 64 -2.93 -9.65 13.50
C ARG A 64 -2.72 -10.91 12.64
N PRO A 65 -2.21 -10.79 11.40
CA PRO A 65 -1.86 -11.95 10.57
C PRO A 65 -0.68 -12.72 11.15
N GLY A 66 -0.67 -14.04 10.98
CA GLY A 66 0.52 -14.87 11.21
C GLY A 66 1.58 -14.66 10.12
N LEU A 67 2.82 -15.07 10.37
CA LEU A 67 3.93 -14.98 9.37
C LEU A 67 3.61 -15.71 8.06
N ASP A 68 2.87 -16.82 8.16
CA ASP A 68 2.48 -17.69 7.04
C ASP A 68 1.08 -17.39 6.51
N ASP A 69 0.45 -16.27 6.92
CA ASP A 69 -0.85 -15.86 6.37
C ASP A 69 -0.70 -15.31 4.96
N HIS A 70 -0.68 -16.23 4.00
CA HIS A 70 -0.55 -15.94 2.58
C HIS A 70 -1.86 -16.26 1.85
N ARG A 71 -2.14 -15.55 0.77
CA ARG A 71 -3.33 -15.81 -0.06
C ARG A 71 -2.93 -15.88 -1.52
N TYR A 72 -3.27 -16.99 -2.16
CA TYR A 72 -3.08 -17.15 -3.60
C TYR A 72 -4.25 -16.52 -4.34
N LEU A 73 -3.93 -15.62 -5.27
CA LEU A 73 -4.88 -14.84 -6.03
C LEU A 73 -4.54 -14.98 -7.51
N ARG A 74 -5.33 -15.80 -8.22
CA ARG A 74 -5.07 -16.16 -9.63
C ARG A 74 -4.93 -14.94 -10.53
N HIS A 75 -5.73 -13.89 -10.31
CA HIS A 75 -5.70 -12.68 -11.13
C HIS A 75 -4.45 -11.81 -10.92
N LEU A 76 -3.66 -12.09 -9.87
CA LEU A 76 -2.37 -11.45 -9.64
C LEU A 76 -1.19 -12.26 -10.20
N ALA A 77 -1.44 -13.48 -10.69
CA ALA A 77 -0.40 -14.29 -11.30
C ALA A 77 -0.07 -13.73 -12.70
N THR A 78 1.22 -13.54 -12.97
CA THR A 78 1.74 -13.00 -14.23
C THR A 78 2.33 -14.07 -15.17
N GLY A 79 2.31 -15.34 -14.74
CA GLY A 79 2.70 -16.53 -15.51
C GLY A 79 4.03 -17.19 -15.11
N SER A 80 4.64 -16.89 -13.95
CA SER A 80 5.96 -17.45 -13.58
C SER A 80 6.12 -17.99 -12.15
N GLY A 81 6.14 -19.32 -12.02
CA GLY A 81 6.65 -20.05 -10.86
C GLY A 81 5.63 -20.35 -9.73
N MET A 82 6.05 -21.16 -8.76
CA MET A 82 5.20 -21.74 -7.70
C MET A 82 4.61 -20.74 -6.69
N SER A 83 5.03 -19.48 -6.71
CA SER A 83 4.57 -18.43 -5.77
C SER A 83 3.94 -17.22 -6.48
N ASP A 84 3.73 -17.33 -7.78
CA ASP A 84 3.12 -16.26 -8.58
C ASP A 84 1.71 -15.97 -8.09
N GLY A 85 1.30 -14.71 -8.09
CA GLY A 85 -0.01 -14.29 -7.60
C GLY A 85 -0.30 -14.53 -6.11
N THR A 86 0.68 -14.93 -5.29
CA THR A 86 0.48 -15.06 -3.84
C THR A 86 0.86 -13.76 -3.13
N VAL A 87 0.02 -13.31 -2.19
CA VAL A 87 0.24 -12.11 -1.37
C VAL A 87 0.46 -12.48 0.10
N SER A 88 1.29 -11.72 0.81
CA SER A 88 1.56 -11.94 2.24
C SER A 88 0.78 -10.92 3.07
N LEU A 89 -0.25 -11.37 3.81
CA LEU A 89 -1.02 -10.48 4.68
C LEU A 89 -0.14 -9.92 5.81
N HIS A 90 0.83 -10.69 6.27
CA HIS A 90 1.84 -10.23 7.22
C HIS A 90 2.66 -9.05 6.69
N PHE A 91 3.18 -9.16 5.46
CA PHE A 91 3.90 -8.06 4.81
C PHE A 91 3.03 -6.81 4.69
N TRP A 92 1.78 -6.96 4.25
CA TRP A 92 0.88 -5.82 4.09
C TRP A 92 0.59 -5.11 5.41
N ARG A 93 0.30 -5.88 6.48
CA ARG A 93 -0.02 -5.32 7.79
C ARG A 93 1.18 -4.72 8.50
N HIS A 94 2.33 -5.38 8.48
CA HIS A 94 3.48 -5.03 9.33
C HIS A 94 4.60 -4.27 8.60
N THR A 95 4.56 -4.20 7.27
CA THR A 95 5.58 -3.52 6.48
C THR A 95 4.99 -2.48 5.54
N ALA A 96 4.10 -2.88 4.62
CA ALA A 96 3.61 -1.98 3.58
C ALA A 96 2.77 -0.83 4.14
N LEU A 97 1.79 -1.12 5.01
CA LEU A 97 0.96 -0.10 5.65
C LEU A 97 1.77 0.90 6.48
N PRO A 98 2.65 0.49 7.40
CA PRO A 98 3.53 1.42 8.12
C PRO A 98 4.35 2.32 7.20
N ILE A 99 4.97 1.76 6.14
CA ILE A 99 5.73 2.55 5.16
C ILE A 99 4.87 3.65 4.52
N LEU A 100 3.63 3.34 4.14
CA LEU A 100 2.74 4.31 3.51
C LEU A 100 2.28 5.39 4.48
N ILE A 101 2.00 5.03 5.73
CA ILE A 101 1.63 5.98 6.80
C ILE A 101 2.79 6.94 7.10
N ASP A 102 4.02 6.41 7.24
CA ASP A 102 5.21 7.22 7.48
C ASP A 102 5.48 8.21 6.34
N ARG A 103 5.30 7.76 5.09
CA ARG A 103 5.43 8.63 3.92
C ARG A 103 4.36 9.72 3.88
N ALA A 104 3.12 9.40 4.25
CA ALA A 104 2.04 10.38 4.32
C ALA A 104 2.32 11.45 5.38
N ALA A 105 2.82 11.04 6.56
CA ALA A 105 3.24 11.96 7.60
C ALA A 105 4.38 12.88 7.12
N ALA A 106 5.40 12.33 6.47
CA ALA A 106 6.52 13.11 5.93
C ALA A 106 6.07 14.10 4.85
N ALA A 107 5.20 13.69 3.92
CA ALA A 107 4.66 14.55 2.87
C ALA A 107 3.86 15.72 3.47
N ARG A 108 3.05 15.46 4.50
CA ARG A 108 2.29 16.49 5.23
C ARG A 108 3.21 17.47 5.95
N SER A 109 4.24 16.99 6.65
CA SER A 109 5.23 17.85 7.30
C SER A 109 6.02 18.72 6.30
N ALA A 110 6.25 18.23 5.08
CA ALA A 110 6.86 19.03 4.03
C ALA A 110 5.93 20.11 3.49
N ALA A 111 4.66 19.78 3.25
CA ALA A 111 3.66 20.73 2.78
C ALA A 111 3.40 21.87 3.79
N ALA A 112 3.34 21.56 5.09
CA ALA A 112 3.18 22.57 6.14
C ALA A 112 4.34 23.58 6.16
N ARG A 113 5.59 23.10 6.13
CA ARG A 113 6.78 23.98 6.09
C ARG A 113 6.80 24.90 4.87
N ALA A 114 6.30 24.41 3.73
CA ALA A 114 6.27 25.19 2.50
C ALA A 114 5.11 26.21 2.45
N ALA A 115 4.10 26.09 3.31
CA ALA A 115 3.03 27.08 3.47
C ALA A 115 3.43 28.23 4.42
N ASP A 116 4.39 28.00 5.30
CA ASP A 116 4.90 28.98 6.27
C ASP A 116 6.10 29.81 5.75
N SER A 117 6.56 29.56 4.51
CA SER A 117 7.70 30.26 3.85
C SER A 117 7.22 31.19 2.75
#